data_AF-A0A3D0CTI1-F1
#
_entry.id   AF-A0A3D0CTI1-F1
#
_cell.length_a   1.000
_cell.length_b   1.000
_cell.length_c   1.000
_cell.angle_alpha   90.00
_cell.angle_beta   90.00
_cell.angle_gamma   90.00
#
_symmetry.space_group_name_H-M   'P 1'
#
loop_
_entity.id
_entity.type
_entity.pdbx_description
1 polymer ?
#
loop_
_entity_poly.entity_id
_entity_poly.type
_entity_poly.pdbx_seq_one_letter_code
_entity_poly.pdbx_strand_id
1 'polypeptide(L)'
;MSDTTIARDLVTEGIAAARAGDSEQAARLLRRATELDPTNVEAWLWRSSLTDTLADKKAFLAQVLELDPNNLEARKALEKVIEREGALAERAGDEVLYCTVHPDRETMLRCNRCGRPMCPDCAVRTPVGLRCRECVTEQRSPIYQIGASTATVALILGAILGAIGSLIVPMFGFWVIFVGPIAGELVTRVVEAATPRKRGRTLALAASAGVVLGYLGVVATFLVLSGRLVFLFNPWAWIFVGLTVMTLFARLR
;
A
#
# COMPACT_ATOMS: atom_id res chain seq x y z
N MET A 1 -24.25 26.97 -50.52
CA MET A 1 -23.49 27.84 -49.58
C MET A 1 -22.04 27.39 -49.61
N SER A 2 -21.08 28.31 -49.65
CA SER A 2 -19.66 27.93 -49.55
C SER A 2 -19.33 27.52 -48.11
N ASP A 3 -18.37 26.62 -47.93
CA ASP A 3 -17.93 26.15 -46.61
C ASP A 3 -17.49 27.32 -45.70
N THR A 4 -16.89 28.37 -46.28
CA THR A 4 -16.55 29.63 -45.61
C THR A 4 -17.75 30.44 -45.11
N THR A 5 -18.90 30.35 -45.78
CA THR A 5 -20.14 31.04 -45.32
C THR A 5 -20.72 30.32 -44.11
N ILE A 6 -20.80 28.99 -44.18
CA ILE A 6 -21.26 28.15 -43.06
C ILE A 6 -20.34 28.33 -41.84
N ALA A 7 -19.04 28.40 -42.05
CA ALA A 7 -18.08 28.66 -40.97
C ALA A 7 -18.34 30.01 -40.27
N ARG A 8 -18.64 31.08 -41.01
CA ARG A 8 -18.96 32.40 -40.42
C ARG A 8 -20.25 32.40 -39.61
N ASP A 9 -21.28 31.72 -40.09
CA ASP A 9 -22.55 31.58 -39.36
C ASP A 9 -22.32 30.83 -38.04
N LEU A 10 -21.56 29.73 -38.06
CA LEU A 10 -21.19 28.96 -36.88
C LEU A 10 -20.35 29.77 -35.87
N VAL A 11 -19.45 30.64 -36.34
CA VAL A 11 -18.71 31.56 -35.44
C VAL A 11 -19.69 32.50 -34.75
N THR A 12 -20.61 33.11 -35.49
CA THR A 12 -21.59 34.06 -34.95
C THR A 12 -22.47 33.42 -33.89
N GLU A 13 -22.97 32.21 -34.16
CA GLU A 13 -23.75 31.41 -33.20
C GLU A 13 -22.90 31.00 -31.99
N GLY A 14 -21.66 30.58 -32.21
CA GLY A 14 -20.73 30.19 -31.14
C GLY A 14 -20.42 31.34 -30.19
N ILE A 15 -20.24 32.55 -30.72
CA ILE A 15 -20.03 33.78 -29.93
C ILE A 15 -21.29 34.11 -29.12
N ALA A 16 -22.47 34.00 -29.72
CA ALA A 16 -23.73 34.23 -29.03
C ALA A 16 -23.93 33.24 -27.87
N ALA A 17 -23.64 31.95 -28.09
CA ALA A 17 -23.67 30.92 -27.05
C ALA A 17 -22.67 31.19 -25.92
N ALA A 18 -21.43 31.61 -26.25
CA ALA A 18 -20.42 31.96 -25.25
C ALA A 18 -20.87 33.15 -24.38
N ARG A 19 -21.47 34.18 -24.99
CA ARG A 19 -22.03 35.33 -24.27
C ARG A 19 -23.24 34.98 -23.42
N ALA A 20 -24.01 33.97 -23.81
CA ALA A 20 -25.12 33.43 -23.02
C ALA A 20 -24.65 32.55 -21.85
N GLY A 21 -23.34 32.28 -21.72
CA GLY A 21 -22.76 31.43 -20.68
C GLY A 21 -22.73 29.93 -21.01
N ASP A 22 -23.16 29.52 -22.20
CA ASP A 22 -23.08 28.13 -22.66
C ASP A 22 -21.73 27.88 -23.35
N SER A 23 -20.69 27.72 -22.52
CA SER A 23 -19.31 27.49 -22.98
C SER A 23 -19.16 26.15 -23.72
N GLU A 24 -19.97 25.14 -23.41
CA GLU A 24 -19.90 23.82 -24.05
C GLU A 24 -20.44 23.87 -25.47
N GLN A 25 -21.62 24.48 -25.66
CA GLN A 25 -22.19 24.69 -27.00
C GLN A 25 -21.30 25.59 -27.84
N ALA A 26 -20.79 26.69 -27.26
CA ALA A 26 -19.86 27.58 -27.94
C ALA A 26 -18.59 26.86 -28.42
N ALA A 27 -17.98 26.04 -27.57
CA ALA A 27 -16.78 25.28 -27.92
C ALA A 27 -17.04 24.28 -29.06
N ARG A 28 -18.21 23.61 -29.08
CA ARG A 28 -18.60 22.71 -30.18
C ARG A 28 -18.76 23.46 -31.50
N LEU A 29 -19.48 24.58 -31.50
CA LEU A 29 -19.73 25.40 -32.69
C LEU A 29 -18.43 25.97 -33.26
N LEU A 30 -17.59 26.54 -32.41
CA LEU A 30 -16.32 27.14 -32.80
C LEU A 30 -15.31 26.10 -33.28
N ARG A 31 -15.28 24.89 -32.70
CA ARG A 31 -14.45 23.79 -33.21
C ARG A 31 -14.83 23.45 -34.64
N ARG A 32 -16.13 23.28 -34.91
CA ARG A 32 -16.63 22.98 -36.25
C ARG A 32 -16.37 24.11 -37.23
N ALA A 33 -16.47 25.36 -36.79
CA ALA A 33 -16.12 26.52 -37.60
C ALA A 33 -14.65 26.49 -38.04
N THR A 34 -13.71 26.20 -37.13
CA THR A 34 -12.28 26.10 -37.47
C THR A 34 -11.92 24.86 -38.31
N GLU A 35 -12.72 23.79 -38.25
CA GLU A 35 -12.56 22.62 -39.12
C GLU A 35 -12.99 22.93 -40.56
N LEU A 36 -14.03 23.75 -40.73
CA LEU A 36 -14.55 24.17 -42.03
C LEU A 36 -13.75 25.32 -42.66
N ASP A 37 -13.27 26.25 -41.82
CA ASP A 37 -12.41 27.36 -42.25
C ASP A 37 -11.23 27.54 -41.27
N PRO A 38 -10.08 26.90 -41.56
CA PRO A 38 -8.87 27.05 -40.75
C PRO A 38 -8.27 28.46 -40.79
N THR A 39 -8.68 29.31 -41.74
CA THR A 39 -8.14 30.67 -41.91
C THR A 39 -8.91 31.74 -41.12
N ASN A 40 -9.98 31.35 -40.43
CA ASN A 40 -10.81 32.28 -39.68
C ASN A 40 -10.17 32.67 -38.33
N VAL A 41 -9.61 33.89 -38.29
CA VAL A 41 -8.97 34.48 -37.11
C VAL A 41 -9.89 34.56 -35.90
N GLU A 42 -11.14 35.00 -36.10
CA GLU A 42 -12.09 35.21 -34.99
C GLU A 42 -12.47 33.89 -34.32
N ALA A 43 -12.65 32.83 -35.12
CA ALA A 43 -12.95 31.50 -34.61
C ALA A 43 -11.84 31.00 -33.67
N TRP A 44 -10.57 31.11 -34.09
CA TRP A 44 -9.42 30.71 -33.28
C TRP A 44 -9.27 31.55 -32.01
N LEU A 45 -9.53 32.86 -32.11
CA LEU A 45 -9.47 33.77 -30.96
C LEU A 45 -10.50 33.39 -29.90
N TRP A 46 -11.76 33.20 -30.29
CA TRP A 46 -12.81 32.78 -29.36
C TRP A 46 -12.57 31.38 -28.78
N ARG A 47 -12.02 30.44 -29.57
CA ARG A 47 -11.62 29.12 -29.05
C ARG A 47 -10.58 29.21 -27.94
N SER A 48 -9.62 30.13 -28.05
CA SER A 48 -8.60 30.33 -27.01
C SER A 48 -9.19 30.80 -25.67
N SER A 49 -10.31 31.51 -25.69
CA SER A 49 -10.95 31.98 -24.46
C SER A 49 -11.68 30.87 -23.69
N LEU A 50 -12.15 29.83 -24.40
CA LEU A 50 -13.00 28.77 -23.86
C LEU A 50 -12.23 27.54 -23.38
N THR A 51 -10.93 27.43 -23.64
CA THR A 51 -10.13 26.31 -23.16
C THR A 51 -9.65 26.51 -21.73
N ASP A 52 -9.34 25.41 -21.06
CA ASP A 52 -8.85 25.44 -19.67
C ASP A 52 -7.32 25.36 -19.60
N THR A 53 -6.68 24.66 -20.53
CA THR A 53 -5.24 24.41 -20.48
C THR A 53 -4.44 25.58 -21.08
N LEU A 54 -3.32 25.95 -20.44
CA LEU A 54 -2.43 27.00 -20.97
C LEU A 54 -1.79 26.58 -22.30
N ALA A 55 -1.55 25.27 -22.48
CA ALA A 55 -1.00 24.72 -23.71
C ALA A 55 -1.94 24.92 -24.91
N ASP A 56 -3.23 24.59 -24.77
CA ASP A 56 -4.20 24.77 -25.85
C ASP A 56 -4.44 26.26 -26.14
N LYS A 57 -4.49 27.10 -25.10
CA LYS A 57 -4.57 28.56 -25.27
C LYS A 57 -3.43 29.12 -26.11
N LYS A 58 -2.21 28.71 -25.79
CA LYS A 58 -0.99 29.12 -26.50
C LYS A 58 -1.03 28.68 -27.96
N ALA A 59 -1.45 27.44 -28.23
CA ALA A 59 -1.56 26.91 -29.59
C ALA A 59 -2.57 27.72 -30.44
N PHE A 60 -3.76 28.00 -29.91
CA PHE A 60 -4.78 28.75 -30.66
C PHE A 60 -4.39 30.22 -30.86
N LEU A 61 -3.78 30.87 -29.86
CA LEU A 61 -3.29 32.25 -30.01
C LEU A 61 -2.11 32.35 -30.99
N ALA A 62 -1.24 31.35 -31.03
CA ALA A 62 -0.18 31.27 -32.04
C ALA A 62 -0.78 31.14 -33.45
N GLN A 63 -1.80 30.29 -33.63
CA GLN A 63 -2.52 30.17 -34.90
C GLN A 63 -3.13 31.50 -35.36
N VAL A 64 -3.72 32.28 -34.45
CA VAL A 64 -4.23 33.61 -34.77
C VAL A 64 -3.14 34.54 -35.28
N LEU A 65 -1.96 34.54 -34.65
CA LEU A 65 -0.85 35.40 -35.05
C LEU A 65 -0.16 34.96 -36.35
N GLU A 66 -0.25 33.68 -36.72
CA GLU A 66 0.17 33.21 -38.04
C GLU A 66 -0.75 33.74 -39.14
N LEU A 67 -2.06 33.79 -38.88
CA LEU A 67 -3.07 34.27 -39.83
C LEU A 67 -3.14 35.80 -39.90
N ASP A 68 -3.03 36.47 -38.75
CA ASP A 68 -2.99 37.93 -38.63
C ASP A 68 -1.88 38.37 -37.65
N PRO A 69 -0.67 38.64 -38.17
CA PRO A 69 0.46 39.07 -37.36
C PRO A 69 0.22 40.39 -36.61
N ASN A 70 -0.71 41.22 -37.07
CA ASN A 70 -0.99 42.54 -36.52
C ASN A 70 -2.10 42.52 -35.45
N ASN A 71 -2.63 41.35 -35.11
CA ASN A 71 -3.66 41.22 -34.08
C ASN A 71 -3.09 41.52 -32.68
N LEU A 72 -3.36 42.73 -32.18
CA LEU A 72 -2.90 43.20 -30.87
C LEU A 72 -3.54 42.43 -29.71
N GLU A 73 -4.78 41.97 -29.85
CA GLU A 73 -5.50 41.24 -28.80
C GLU A 73 -4.87 39.87 -28.58
N ALA A 74 -4.65 39.13 -29.67
CA ALA A 74 -4.00 37.82 -29.62
C ALA A 74 -2.58 37.90 -29.06
N ARG A 75 -1.81 38.94 -29.44
CA ARG A 75 -0.45 39.15 -28.95
C ARG A 75 -0.41 39.39 -27.43
N LYS A 76 -1.27 40.29 -26.93
CA LYS A 76 -1.38 40.57 -25.49
C LYS A 76 -1.89 39.36 -24.69
N ALA A 77 -2.83 38.60 -25.26
CA ALA A 77 -3.32 37.38 -24.63
C ALA A 77 -2.22 36.31 -24.54
N LEU A 78 -1.42 36.15 -25.61
CA LEU A 78 -0.32 35.20 -25.66
C LEU A 78 0.79 35.56 -24.66
N GLU A 79 1.14 36.84 -24.56
CA GLU A 79 2.09 37.34 -23.58
C GLU A 79 1.69 36.97 -22.14
N LYS A 80 0.42 37.18 -21.78
CA LYS A 80 -0.11 36.78 -20.45
C LYS A 80 -0.06 35.27 -20.22
N VAL A 81 -0.32 34.47 -21.25
CA VAL A 81 -0.25 33.00 -21.16
C VAL A 81 1.19 32.56 -20.92
N ILE A 82 2.16 33.16 -21.62
CA ILE A 82 3.59 32.87 -21.46
C ILE A 82 4.06 33.28 -20.05
N GLU A 83 3.67 34.46 -19.57
CA GLU A 83 4.00 34.92 -18.21
C GLU A 83 3.46 33.97 -17.15
N ARG A 84 2.20 33.54 -17.29
CA ARG A 84 1.56 32.61 -16.36
C ARG A 84 2.18 31.21 -16.40
N GLU A 85 2.56 30.73 -17.58
CA GLU A 85 3.30 29.49 -17.77
C GLU A 85 4.68 29.56 -17.09
N GLY A 86 5.40 30.67 -17.28
CA GLY A 86 6.69 30.94 -16.64
C GLY A 86 6.59 30.96 -15.11
N ALA A 87 5.61 31.67 -14.54
CA ALA A 87 5.42 31.73 -13.09
C ALA A 87 5.07 30.36 -12.48
N LEU A 88 4.36 29.49 -13.21
CA LEU A 88 4.09 28.11 -12.78
C LEU A 88 5.34 27.24 -12.85
N ALA A 89 6.17 27.42 -13.89
CA ALA A 89 7.44 26.72 -14.04
C ALA A 89 8.47 27.15 -12.99
N GLU A 90 8.55 28.44 -12.66
CA GLU A 90 9.43 28.99 -11.62
C GLU A 90 9.07 28.42 -10.24
N ARG A 91 7.78 28.39 -9.88
CA ARG A 91 7.32 27.71 -8.64
C ARG A 91 7.67 26.22 -8.59
N ALA A 92 7.77 25.57 -9.74
CA ALA A 92 8.18 24.17 -9.82
C ALA A 92 9.71 23.98 -9.76
N GLY A 93 10.48 24.99 -10.18
CA GLY A 93 11.94 24.96 -10.27
C GLY A 93 12.69 25.57 -9.08
N ASP A 94 12.04 26.45 -8.31
CA ASP A 94 12.69 27.23 -7.24
C ASP A 94 13.05 26.41 -5.98
N GLU A 95 12.55 25.18 -5.87
CA GLU A 95 12.98 24.25 -4.82
C GLU A 95 13.80 23.12 -5.43
N VAL A 96 15.02 23.42 -5.89
CA VAL A 96 16.01 22.37 -6.17
C VAL A 96 16.31 21.68 -4.85
N LEU A 97 15.76 20.48 -4.68
CA LEU A 97 15.92 19.72 -3.45
C LEU A 97 17.24 18.96 -3.48
N TYR A 98 17.79 18.76 -2.30
CA TYR A 98 18.94 17.89 -2.09
C TYR A 98 18.50 16.58 -1.47
N CYS A 99 19.21 15.50 -1.80
CA CYS A 99 18.94 14.20 -1.20
C CYS A 99 19.14 14.29 0.32
N THR A 100 18.18 13.81 1.10
CA THR A 100 18.26 13.86 2.57
C THR A 100 19.45 13.08 3.15
N VAL A 101 19.99 12.12 2.39
CA VAL A 101 21.16 11.32 2.76
C VAL A 101 22.46 11.89 2.19
N HIS A 102 22.39 12.53 1.01
CA HIS A 102 23.53 13.08 0.29
C HIS A 102 23.26 14.55 -0.05
N PRO A 103 23.60 15.49 0.84
CA PRO A 103 23.34 16.92 0.62
C PRO A 103 24.03 17.48 -0.62
N ASP A 104 25.11 16.85 -1.10
CA ASP A 104 25.85 17.28 -2.29
C ASP A 104 25.16 16.90 -3.61
N ARG A 105 23.99 16.23 -3.55
CA ARG A 105 23.29 15.74 -4.74
C ARG A 105 21.92 16.37 -4.87
N GLU A 106 21.78 17.19 -5.90
CA GLU A 106 20.50 17.73 -6.35
C GLU A 106 19.60 16.61 -6.85
N THR A 107 18.31 16.70 -6.54
CA THR A 107 17.34 15.70 -6.92
C THR A 107 15.94 16.26 -7.10
N MET A 108 15.29 15.84 -8.19
CA MET A 108 13.86 16.05 -8.42
C MET A 108 13.02 14.84 -8.03
N LEU A 109 13.65 13.78 -7.51
CA LEU A 109 12.98 12.53 -7.15
C LEU A 109 12.50 12.60 -5.70
N ARG A 110 11.22 12.32 -5.49
CA ARG A 110 10.59 12.23 -4.16
C ARG A 110 10.02 10.84 -3.92
N CYS A 111 10.04 10.37 -2.67
CA CYS A 111 9.46 9.08 -2.31
C CYS A 111 7.93 9.10 -2.39
N ASN A 112 7.31 8.12 -3.07
CA ASN A 112 5.84 8.03 -3.20
C ASN A 112 5.11 7.83 -1.85
N ARG A 113 5.80 7.37 -0.79
CA ARG A 113 5.18 7.14 0.53
C ARG A 113 5.31 8.33 1.48
N CYS A 114 6.52 8.88 1.62
CA CYS A 114 6.82 9.92 2.60
C CYS A 114 7.16 11.28 1.99
N GLY A 115 7.20 11.42 0.67
CA GLY A 115 7.47 12.68 -0.03
C GLY A 115 8.91 13.20 0.06
N ARG A 116 9.79 12.53 0.81
CA ARG A 116 11.17 12.99 1.01
C ARG A 116 12.00 12.96 -0.29
N PRO A 117 12.87 13.96 -0.52
CA PRO A 117 13.77 13.98 -1.67
C PRO A 117 14.86 12.91 -1.54
N MET A 118 15.16 12.22 -2.64
CA MET A 118 16.14 11.12 -2.66
C MET A 118 16.87 11.04 -4.00
N CYS A 119 18.18 10.84 -3.99
CA CYS A 119 18.95 10.66 -5.24
C CYS A 119 18.65 9.28 -5.89
N PRO A 120 19.01 9.09 -7.19
CA PRO A 120 18.82 7.82 -7.91
C PRO A 120 19.42 6.60 -7.18
N ASP A 121 20.55 6.78 -6.49
CA ASP A 121 21.23 5.70 -5.74
C ASP A 121 20.49 5.30 -4.45
N CYS A 122 19.77 6.24 -3.85
CA CYS A 122 18.96 6.01 -2.65
C CYS A 122 17.55 5.47 -2.99
N ALA A 123 17.14 5.56 -4.25
CA ALA A 123 15.82 5.17 -4.69
C ALA A 123 15.71 3.65 -4.91
N VAL A 124 14.71 3.03 -4.28
CA VAL A 124 14.40 1.61 -4.40
C VAL A 124 13.18 1.46 -5.30
N ARG A 125 13.31 0.66 -6.36
CA ARG A 125 12.18 0.32 -7.24
C ARG A 125 11.27 -0.68 -6.54
N THR A 126 10.01 -0.33 -6.39
CA THR A 126 8.95 -1.21 -5.90
C THR A 126 7.83 -1.32 -6.94
N PRO A 127 6.93 -2.31 -6.86
CA PRO A 127 5.85 -2.47 -7.84
C PRO A 127 4.92 -1.25 -7.98
N VAL A 128 4.85 -0.42 -6.92
CA VAL A 128 4.04 0.80 -6.86
C VAL A 128 4.84 2.09 -7.11
N GLY A 129 6.05 1.97 -7.66
CA GLY A 129 6.94 3.08 -7.98
C GLY A 129 8.17 3.19 -7.07
N LEU A 130 8.77 4.37 -7.03
CA LEU A 130 10.01 4.63 -6.30
C LEU A 130 9.74 4.87 -4.80
N ARG A 131 10.44 4.11 -3.96
CA ARG A 131 10.42 4.26 -2.49
C ARG A 131 11.82 4.47 -1.95
N CYS A 132 11.92 5.14 -0.82
CA CYS A 132 13.17 5.34 -0.12
C CYS A 132 13.52 4.14 0.76
N ARG A 133 14.81 3.98 1.13
CA ARG A 133 15.28 2.81 1.92
C ARG A 133 14.57 2.66 3.26
N GLU A 134 14.41 3.73 4.03
CA GLU A 134 13.70 3.65 5.34
C GLU A 134 12.26 3.15 5.21
N CYS A 135 11.49 3.65 4.22
CA CYS A 135 10.11 3.18 4.04
C CYS A 135 10.05 1.70 3.61
N VAL A 136 11.06 1.20 2.89
CA VAL A 136 11.15 -0.22 2.53
C VAL A 136 11.57 -1.07 3.74
N THR A 137 12.51 -0.58 4.55
CA THR A 137 12.94 -1.25 5.78
C THR A 137 11.81 -1.33 6.80
N GLU A 138 11.01 -0.26 6.96
CA GLU A 138 9.86 -0.27 7.86
C GLU A 138 8.75 -1.23 7.39
N GLN A 139 8.56 -1.36 6.07
CA GLN A 139 7.67 -2.37 5.50
C GLN A 139 8.15 -3.80 5.72
N ARG A 140 9.47 -4.00 5.86
CA ARG A 140 10.03 -5.24 6.41
C ARG A 140 9.82 -5.21 7.92
N SER A 141 8.56 -5.29 8.33
CA SER A 141 8.12 -5.19 9.72
C SER A 141 9.04 -6.04 10.62
N PRO A 142 9.54 -5.49 11.73
CA PRO A 142 10.32 -6.21 12.72
C PRO A 142 9.41 -7.17 13.51
N ILE A 143 8.91 -8.20 12.84
CA ILE A 143 8.23 -9.34 13.49
C ILE A 143 9.24 -10.16 14.31
N TYR A 144 10.54 -9.86 14.21
CA TYR A 144 11.62 -10.63 14.81
C TYR A 144 12.38 -9.89 15.93
N GLN A 145 11.72 -9.06 16.73
CA GLN A 145 12.26 -8.71 18.06
C GLN A 145 11.32 -9.23 19.14
N ILE A 146 11.15 -10.55 19.13
CA ILE A 146 10.53 -11.28 20.23
C ILE A 146 11.63 -11.50 21.26
N GLY A 147 11.66 -10.65 22.29
CA GLY A 147 12.57 -10.84 23.44
C GLY A 147 12.43 -12.26 23.99
N ALA A 148 13.56 -12.83 24.42
CA ALA A 148 13.64 -14.18 24.98
C ALA A 148 12.57 -14.45 26.07
N SER A 149 12.17 -13.42 26.81
CA SER A 149 11.12 -13.45 27.82
C SER A 149 9.80 -14.06 27.34
N THR A 150 9.35 -13.72 26.13
CA THR A 150 8.08 -14.26 25.59
C THR A 150 8.17 -15.74 25.21
N ALA A 151 9.35 -16.22 24.77
CA ALA A 151 9.56 -17.64 24.53
C ALA A 151 9.62 -18.42 25.84
N THR A 152 10.21 -17.85 26.89
CA THR A 152 10.24 -18.44 28.23
C THR A 152 8.84 -18.60 28.81
N VAL A 153 7.97 -17.59 28.68
CA VAL A 153 6.57 -17.67 29.15
C VAL A 153 5.81 -18.78 28.42
N ALA A 154 5.95 -18.87 27.09
CA ALA A 154 5.30 -19.92 26.30
C ALA A 154 5.80 -21.33 26.65
N LEU A 155 7.10 -21.48 26.94
CA LEU A 155 7.69 -22.74 27.35
C LEU A 155 7.17 -23.17 28.73
N ILE A 156 7.17 -22.26 29.71
CA ILE A 156 6.68 -22.56 31.08
C ILE A 156 5.20 -22.91 31.04
N LEU A 157 4.39 -22.11 30.37
CA LEU A 157 2.94 -22.31 30.28
C LEU A 157 2.61 -23.60 29.52
N GLY A 158 3.34 -23.90 28.44
CA GLY A 158 3.24 -25.16 27.70
C GLY A 158 3.62 -26.36 28.57
N ALA A 159 4.67 -26.26 29.38
CA ALA A 159 5.09 -27.32 30.29
C ALA A 159 4.06 -27.59 31.40
N ILE A 160 3.48 -26.54 31.99
CA ILE A 160 2.43 -26.67 33.01
C ILE A 160 1.19 -27.34 32.41
N LEU A 161 0.70 -26.83 31.28
CA LEU A 161 -0.50 -27.38 30.63
C LEU A 161 -0.28 -28.80 30.10
N GLY A 162 0.91 -29.10 29.57
CA GLY A 162 1.30 -30.44 29.14
C GLY A 162 1.40 -31.43 30.30
N ALA A 163 1.95 -31.00 31.45
CA ALA A 163 2.01 -31.82 32.67
C ALA A 163 0.60 -32.12 33.23
N ILE A 164 -0.26 -31.10 33.30
CA ILE A 164 -1.66 -31.26 33.73
C ILE A 164 -2.39 -32.22 32.79
N GLY A 165 -2.26 -32.03 31.47
CA GLY A 165 -2.84 -32.93 30.47
C GLY A 165 -2.35 -34.36 30.63
N SER A 166 -1.04 -34.56 30.82
CA SER A 166 -0.42 -35.88 31.01
C SER A 166 -0.98 -36.65 32.21
N LEU A 167 -1.31 -35.95 33.30
CA LEU A 167 -1.88 -36.59 34.50
C LEU A 167 -3.36 -36.98 34.31
N ILE A 168 -4.09 -36.19 33.51
CA ILE A 168 -5.53 -36.34 33.32
C ILE A 168 -5.84 -37.37 32.22
N VAL A 169 -5.05 -37.42 31.15
CA VAL A 169 -5.27 -38.28 29.96
C VAL A 169 -5.45 -39.78 30.28
N PRO A 170 -4.67 -40.40 31.20
CA PRO A 170 -4.85 -41.79 31.58
C PRO A 170 -6.23 -42.10 32.20
N MET A 171 -6.88 -41.11 32.82
CA MET A 171 -8.21 -41.27 33.42
C MET A 171 -9.33 -41.39 32.37
N PHE A 172 -9.14 -40.81 31.18
CA PHE A 172 -10.15 -40.76 30.13
C PHE A 172 -10.04 -41.88 29.09
N GLY A 173 -8.88 -42.53 28.95
CA GLY A 173 -8.67 -43.67 28.06
C GLY A 173 -9.10 -43.40 26.62
N PHE A 174 -10.05 -44.19 26.09
CA PHE A 174 -10.56 -44.06 24.71
C PHE A 174 -11.18 -42.70 24.40
N TRP A 175 -11.75 -42.00 25.39
CA TRP A 175 -12.42 -40.70 25.18
C TRP A 175 -11.48 -39.57 24.77
N VAL A 176 -10.16 -39.78 24.88
CA VAL A 176 -9.11 -38.83 24.48
C VAL A 176 -9.22 -38.43 23.01
N ILE A 177 -9.77 -39.29 22.14
CA ILE A 177 -9.98 -38.96 20.71
C ILE A 177 -10.94 -37.77 20.55
N PHE A 178 -12.00 -37.71 21.37
CA PHE A 178 -13.01 -36.65 21.32
C PHE A 178 -12.58 -35.41 22.13
N VAL A 179 -11.91 -35.62 23.26
CA VAL A 179 -11.50 -34.54 24.17
C VAL A 179 -10.21 -33.87 23.67
N GLY A 180 -9.34 -34.59 22.96
CA GLY A 180 -8.03 -34.12 22.51
C GLY A 180 -8.07 -32.81 21.70
N PRO A 181 -8.90 -32.69 20.65
CA PRO A 181 -9.02 -31.45 19.88
C PRO A 181 -9.53 -30.26 20.72
N ILE A 182 -10.48 -30.51 21.62
CA ILE A 182 -11.06 -29.48 22.50
C ILE A 182 -9.99 -29.01 23.52
N ALA A 183 -9.25 -29.95 24.09
CA ALA A 183 -8.14 -29.66 25.00
C ALA A 183 -7.00 -28.90 24.29
N GLY A 184 -6.65 -29.28 23.07
CA GLY A 184 -5.66 -28.57 22.24
C GLY A 184 -6.06 -27.13 21.93
N GLU A 185 -7.34 -26.89 21.63
CA GLU A 185 -7.89 -25.54 21.42
C GLU A 185 -7.78 -24.70 22.70
N LEU A 186 -8.12 -25.29 23.86
CA LEU A 186 -8.02 -24.61 25.15
C LEU A 186 -6.57 -24.23 25.47
N VAL A 187 -5.62 -25.15 25.28
CA VAL A 187 -4.19 -24.90 25.50
C VAL A 187 -3.71 -23.76 24.60
N THR A 188 -4.08 -23.78 23.33
CA THR A 188 -3.67 -22.74 22.38
C THR A 188 -4.23 -21.37 22.77
N ARG A 189 -5.51 -21.28 23.17
CA ARG A 189 -6.12 -20.02 23.62
C ARG A 189 -5.48 -19.46 24.87
N VAL A 190 -5.11 -20.31 25.83
CA VAL A 190 -4.44 -19.87 27.07
C VAL A 190 -3.03 -19.34 26.74
N VAL A 191 -2.30 -20.01 25.85
CA VAL A 191 -0.97 -19.56 25.40
C VAL A 191 -1.06 -18.26 24.60
N GLU A 192 -2.08 -18.10 23.74
CA GLU A 192 -2.33 -16.87 22.98
C GLU A 192 -2.77 -15.71 23.88
N ALA A 193 -3.62 -15.96 24.87
CA ALA A 193 -4.05 -14.95 25.83
C ALA A 193 -2.87 -14.45 26.69
N ALA A 194 -1.95 -15.33 27.06
CA ALA A 194 -0.74 -14.99 27.80
C ALA A 194 0.34 -14.31 26.92
N THR A 195 0.26 -14.45 25.59
CA THR A 195 1.27 -13.93 24.64
C THR A 195 0.65 -12.94 23.66
N PRO A 196 0.37 -11.68 24.07
CA PRO A 196 -0.30 -10.72 23.22
C PRO A 196 0.52 -10.41 21.94
N ARG A 197 -0.09 -10.69 20.78
CA ARG A 197 0.27 -10.19 19.44
C ARG A 197 1.66 -10.57 18.88
N LYS A 198 2.18 -11.77 19.16
CA LYS A 198 3.43 -12.24 18.53
C LYS A 198 3.22 -13.59 17.84
N ARG A 199 2.96 -13.59 16.53
CA ARG A 199 2.87 -14.81 15.70
C ARG A 199 4.22 -15.09 15.05
N GLY A 200 4.71 -16.32 15.12
CA GLY A 200 5.99 -16.69 14.50
C GLY A 200 6.48 -18.10 14.84
N ARG A 201 7.33 -18.64 13.97
CA ARG A 201 7.91 -20.00 14.08
C ARG A 201 8.61 -20.27 15.41
N THR A 202 9.27 -19.26 16.00
CA THR A 202 9.98 -19.42 17.27
C THR A 202 9.04 -19.59 18.46
N LEU A 203 7.88 -18.91 18.46
CA LEU A 203 6.86 -19.10 19.50
C LEU A 203 6.21 -20.48 19.39
N ALA A 204 5.91 -20.92 18.16
CA ALA A 204 5.37 -22.25 17.92
C ALA A 204 6.31 -23.35 18.44
N LEU A 205 7.62 -23.23 18.16
CA LEU A 205 8.64 -24.16 18.65
C LEU A 205 8.80 -24.13 20.17
N ALA A 206 8.77 -22.95 20.80
CA ALA A 206 8.89 -22.82 22.26
C ALA A 206 7.68 -23.42 22.99
N ALA A 207 6.45 -23.17 22.50
CA ALA A 207 5.24 -23.73 23.07
C ALA A 207 5.18 -25.27 22.91
N SER A 208 5.55 -25.80 21.73
CA SER A 208 5.57 -27.24 21.50
C SER A 208 6.66 -27.93 22.33
N ALA A 209 7.85 -27.32 22.44
CA ALA A 209 8.91 -27.81 23.33
C ALA A 209 8.46 -27.83 24.80
N GLY A 210 7.74 -26.80 25.25
CA GLY A 210 7.15 -26.74 26.58
C GLY A 210 6.23 -27.93 26.85
N VAL A 211 5.26 -28.20 25.98
CA VAL A 211 4.30 -29.32 26.14
C VAL A 211 5.03 -30.67 26.21
N VAL A 212 6.01 -30.88 25.34
CA VAL A 212 6.80 -32.13 25.33
C VAL A 212 7.64 -32.28 26.61
N LEU A 213 8.29 -31.21 27.07
CA LEU A 213 9.04 -31.22 28.33
C LEU A 213 8.15 -31.45 29.54
N GLY A 214 6.94 -30.88 29.55
CA GLY A 214 5.94 -31.12 30.59
C GLY A 214 5.50 -32.59 30.64
N TYR A 215 5.26 -33.20 29.48
CA TYR A 215 4.93 -34.62 29.37
C TYR A 215 6.08 -35.50 29.86
N LEU A 216 7.30 -35.27 29.36
CA LEU A 216 8.49 -36.03 29.73
C LEU A 216 8.82 -35.90 31.22
N GLY A 217 8.63 -34.72 31.81
CA GLY A 217 8.80 -34.49 33.25
C GLY A 217 7.87 -35.35 34.08
N VAL A 218 6.58 -35.40 33.75
CA VAL A 218 5.59 -36.24 34.47
C VAL A 218 5.94 -37.73 34.31
N VAL A 219 6.28 -38.18 33.10
CA VAL A 219 6.69 -39.57 32.86
C VAL A 219 7.92 -39.94 33.67
N ALA A 220 8.93 -39.05 33.75
CA ALA A 220 10.13 -39.27 34.54
C ALA A 220 9.84 -39.33 36.05
N THR A 221 9.02 -38.41 36.58
CA THR A 221 8.61 -38.43 38.00
C THR A 221 7.87 -39.71 38.35
N PHE A 222 6.93 -40.16 37.52
CA PHE A 222 6.20 -41.41 37.73
C PHE A 222 7.11 -42.64 37.62
N LEU A 223 8.07 -42.64 36.71
CA LEU A 223 9.05 -43.72 36.56
C LEU A 223 9.92 -43.85 37.81
N VAL A 224 10.37 -42.73 38.39
CA VAL A 224 11.17 -42.71 39.62
C VAL A 224 10.35 -43.13 40.85
N LEU A 225 9.10 -42.66 40.99
CA LEU A 225 8.26 -42.97 42.15
C LEU A 225 7.70 -44.39 42.15
N SER A 226 7.27 -44.90 41.00
CA SER A 226 6.53 -46.17 40.91
C SER A 226 7.36 -47.32 40.37
N GLY A 227 8.51 -47.05 39.72
CA GLY A 227 9.34 -48.06 39.07
C GLY A 227 8.68 -48.77 37.88
N ARG A 228 7.48 -48.34 37.45
CA ARG A 228 6.69 -49.00 36.40
C ARG A 228 6.74 -48.21 35.10
N LEU A 229 7.18 -48.86 34.03
CA LEU A 229 7.21 -48.32 32.65
C LEU A 229 5.81 -48.14 32.00
N VAL A 230 4.72 -48.38 32.73
CA VAL A 230 3.36 -48.40 32.16
C VAL A 230 2.97 -47.07 31.51
N PHE A 231 3.50 -45.94 32.01
CA PHE A 231 3.28 -44.62 31.41
C PHE A 231 4.02 -44.42 30.08
N LEU A 232 5.17 -45.06 29.87
CA LEU A 232 5.92 -44.97 28.60
C LEU A 232 5.21 -45.74 27.47
N PHE A 233 4.54 -46.84 27.81
CA PHE A 233 3.83 -47.69 26.86
C PHE A 233 2.36 -47.31 26.67
N ASN A 234 1.89 -46.18 27.23
CA ASN A 234 0.50 -45.76 27.06
C ASN A 234 0.30 -45.07 25.70
N PRO A 235 -0.33 -45.72 24.70
CA PRO A 235 -0.49 -45.14 23.36
C PRO A 235 -1.36 -43.87 23.37
N TRP A 236 -2.29 -43.75 24.32
CA TRP A 236 -3.20 -42.61 24.41
C TRP A 236 -2.49 -41.31 24.78
N ALA A 237 -1.46 -41.39 25.62
CA ALA A 237 -0.68 -40.23 26.01
C ALA A 237 0.16 -39.69 24.84
N TRP A 238 0.74 -40.58 24.03
CA TRP A 238 1.45 -40.20 22.80
C TRP A 238 0.53 -39.58 21.75
N ILE A 239 -0.68 -40.14 21.58
CA ILE A 239 -1.69 -39.57 20.68
C ILE A 239 -2.09 -38.16 21.13
N PHE A 240 -2.29 -37.93 22.43
CA PHE A 240 -2.62 -36.61 22.96
C PHE A 240 -1.50 -35.58 22.75
N VAL A 241 -0.25 -35.94 23.01
CA VAL A 241 0.91 -35.07 22.77
C VAL A 241 1.06 -34.78 21.28
N GLY A 242 0.86 -35.79 20.41
CA GLY A 242 0.91 -35.60 18.96
C GLY A 242 -0.15 -34.62 18.45
N LEU A 243 -1.41 -34.77 18.90
CA LEU A 243 -2.51 -33.90 18.51
C LEU A 243 -2.34 -32.46 19.02
N THR A 244 -1.88 -32.29 20.26
CA THR A 244 -1.64 -30.96 20.86
C THR A 244 -0.46 -30.25 20.19
N VAL A 245 0.63 -30.97 19.88
CA VAL A 245 1.76 -30.40 19.13
C VAL A 245 1.36 -30.04 17.71
N MET A 246 0.59 -30.89 17.01
CA MET A 246 0.13 -30.63 15.66
C MET A 246 -0.79 -29.40 15.58
N THR A 247 -1.73 -29.27 16.52
CA THR A 247 -2.65 -28.11 16.59
C THR A 247 -1.92 -26.81 16.92
N LEU A 248 -0.96 -26.84 17.86
CA LEU A 248 -0.10 -25.69 18.17
C LEU A 248 0.73 -25.27 16.95
N PHE A 249 1.35 -26.21 16.26
CA PHE A 249 2.20 -25.90 15.10
C PHE A 249 1.40 -25.40 13.89
N ALA A 250 0.20 -25.94 13.66
CA ALA A 250 -0.68 -25.53 12.56
C ALA A 250 -1.22 -24.11 12.74
N ARG A 251 -1.43 -23.65 13.99
CA ARG A 251 -2.09 -22.37 14.28
C ARG A 251 -1.14 -21.24 14.63
N LEU A 252 0.03 -21.54 15.21
CA LEU A 252 1.04 -20.55 15.62
C LEU A 252 2.11 -20.27 14.54
N ARG A 253 2.14 -21.05 13.46
CA ARG A 253 2.98 -20.80 12.27
C ARG A 253 2.47 -19.61 11.46
#